data_AF-A0A383ACS8-F1
#
_entry.id   AF-A0A383ACS8-F1
#
_cell.length_a   1.000
_cell.length_b   1.000
_cell.length_c   1.000
_cell.angle_alpha   90.00
_cell.angle_beta   90.00
_cell.angle_gamma   90.00
#
_symmetry.space_group_name_H-M   'P 1'
#
loop_
_entity.id
_entity.type
_entity.pdbx_description
1 polymer ?
#
loop_
_entity_poly.entity_id
_entity_poly.type
_entity_poly.pdbx_seq_one_letter_code
_entity_poly.pdbx_strand_id
1 'polypeptide(L)' 'MNSDTHHLDLNKLSEYLTHQIPDFSGINTSKKFGTGQSNPTYLIDTPEKKYVLR' A
#
# COMPACT_ATOMS: atom_id res chain seq x y z
N MET A 1 -9.33 -5.09 24.20
CA MET A 1 -8.43 -4.19 23.45
C MET A 1 -8.32 -4.78 22.05
N ASN A 2 -9.10 -4.27 21.09
CA ASN A 2 -9.03 -4.75 19.71
C ASN A 2 -7.79 -4.10 19.08
N SER A 3 -6.69 -4.84 19.04
CA SER A 3 -5.53 -4.47 18.26
C SER A 3 -5.90 -4.66 16.79
N ASP A 4 -6.31 -3.58 16.12
CA ASP A 4 -6.40 -3.53 14.66
C ASP A 4 -4.97 -3.62 14.08
N THR A 5 -4.42 -4.84 14.05
CA THR A 5 -3.02 -5.15 13.70
C THR A 5 -2.69 -4.97 12.22
N HIS A 6 -3.61 -4.43 11.41
CA HIS A 6 -3.48 -4.34 9.95
C HIS A 6 -3.67 -2.92 9.39
N HIS A 7 -3.34 -1.88 10.18
CA HIS A 7 -3.35 -0.51 9.67
C HIS A 7 -2.10 -0.28 8.79
N LEU A 8 -2.32 -0.10 7.48
CA LEU A 8 -1.27 0.19 6.51
C LEU A 8 -0.90 1.67 6.60
N ASP A 9 0.28 1.98 7.15
CA ASP A 9 0.82 3.34 7.20
C ASP A 9 1.35 3.74 5.82
N LEU A 10 0.55 4.53 5.09
CA LEU A 10 0.87 4.93 3.72
C LEU A 10 2.07 5.87 3.63
N ASN A 11 2.38 6.63 4.68
CA ASN A 11 3.52 7.53 4.66
C ASN A 11 4.82 6.73 4.72
N LYS A 12 4.91 5.79 5.67
CA LYS A 12 6.06 4.89 5.78
C LYS A 12 6.22 3.99 4.55
N LEU A 13 5.11 3.47 4.03
CA LEU A 13 5.14 2.66 2.82
C LEU A 13 5.58 3.49 1.60
N SER A 14 5.07 4.71 1.45
CA SER A 14 5.45 5.59 0.35
C SER A 14 6.94 5.93 0.40
N GLU A 15 7.45 6.27 1.58
CA GLU A 15 8.89 6.54 1.78
C GLU A 15 9.73 5.32 1.41
N TYR A 16 9.36 4.13 1.90
CA TYR A 16 10.06 2.89 1.56
C TYR A 16 10.05 2.63 0.04
N LEU A 17 8.89 2.74 -0.61
CA LEU A 17 8.76 2.46 -2.04
C LEU A 17 9.50 3.48 -2.91
N THR A 18 9.56 4.75 -2.52
CA THR A 18 10.38 5.76 -3.21
C THR A 18 11.87 5.41 -3.17
N HIS A 19 12.35 4.78 -2.10
CA HIS A 19 13.74 4.31 -2.02
C HIS A 19 13.99 3.02 -2.80
N GLN A 20 12.98 2.15 -2.97
CA GLN A 20 13.14 0.84 -3.61
C GLN A 20 12.83 0.84 -5.11
N ILE A 21 11.93 1.71 -5.56
CA ILE A 21 11.45 1.75 -6.94
C ILE A 21 11.87 3.09 -7.55
N PRO A 22 12.81 3.09 -8.51
CA PRO A 22 13.14 4.30 -9.27
C PRO A 22 11.89 4.90 -9.92
N ASP A 23 11.82 6.23 -9.94
CA ASP A 23 10.68 6.99 -10.49
C ASP A 23 9.33 6.69 -9.82
N PHE A 24 9.34 6.26 -8.54
CA PHE A 24 8.11 6.11 -7.77
C PHE A 24 7.62 7.45 -7.21
N SER A 25 6.51 7.94 -7.75
CA SER A 25 5.96 9.27 -7.48
C SER A 25 5.16 9.41 -6.17
N GLY A 26 5.24 8.41 -5.28
CA GLY A 26 4.53 8.41 -3.99
C GLY A 26 3.10 7.85 -4.05
N ILE A 27 2.53 7.53 -2.88
CA ILE A 27 1.19 6.94 -2.77
C ILE A 27 0.13 8.02 -2.59
N ASN A 28 -0.90 8.02 -3.44
CA ASN A 28 -2.09 8.87 -3.27
C ASN A 28 -3.12 8.17 -2.38
N THR A 29 -3.50 6.95 -2.74
CA THR A 29 -4.50 6.17 -2.01
C THR A 29 -4.14 4.69 -2.00
N SER A 30 -4.65 3.97 -1.01
CA SER A 30 -4.64 2.51 -1.01
C SER A 30 -6.05 1.97 -0.81
N LYS A 31 -6.35 0.87 -1.48
CA LYS A 31 -7.62 0.16 -1.30
C LYS A 31 -7.36 -1.33 -1.15
N LYS A 32 -7.78 -1.90 -0.01
CA LYS A 32 -7.81 -3.35 0.18
C LYS A 32 -8.87 -3.95 -0.75
N PHE A 33 -8.50 -5.00 -1.47
CA PHE A 33 -9.41 -5.75 -2.32
C PHE A 33 -9.16 -7.27 -2.20
N GLY A 34 -10.15 -8.07 -2.60
CA GLY A 34 -10.14 -9.52 -2.42
C GLY A 34 -10.79 -9.98 -1.13
N THR A 35 -11.13 -11.27 -1.06
CA THR A 35 -11.94 -11.88 0.02
C THR A 35 -11.09 -12.55 1.11
N GLY A 36 -9.78 -12.63 0.95
CA GLY A 36 -8.87 -13.25 1.92
C GLY A 36 -8.42 -12.29 3.03
N GLN A 37 -8.45 -12.76 4.29
CA GLN A 37 -7.95 -12.00 5.44
C GLN A 37 -6.50 -12.35 5.81
N SER A 38 -6.02 -13.56 5.47
CA SER A 38 -4.68 -14.02 5.85
C SER A 38 -3.55 -13.40 5.01
N ASN A 39 -3.85 -12.98 3.77
CA ASN A 39 -2.92 -12.23 2.90
C ASN A 39 -3.70 -11.12 2.19
N PRO A 40 -3.95 -9.99 2.88
CA PRO A 40 -4.69 -8.88 2.31
C PRO A 40 -3.94 -8.32 1.10
N THR A 41 -4.65 -8.14 -0.01
CA THR A 41 -4.08 -7.52 -1.22
C THR A 41 -4.54 -6.07 -1.29
N TYR A 42 -3.63 -5.16 -1.59
CA TYR A 42 -3.94 -3.73 -1.70
C TYR A 42 -3.65 -3.24 -3.11
N LEU A 43 -4.54 -2.41 -3.63
CA LEU A 43 -4.30 -1.58 -4.81
C LEU A 43 -3.69 -0.28 -4.31
N ILE A 44 -2.49 0.04 -4.80
CA ILE A 44 -1.79 1.29 -4.53
C ILE A 44 -1.94 2.19 -5.74
N ASP A 45 -2.61 3.32 -5.54
CA ASP A 45 -2.80 4.33 -6.57
C ASP A 45 -1.75 5.43 -6.40
N THR A 46 -1.02 5.74 -7.47
CA THR A 46 0.00 6.79 -7.52
C THR A 46 -0.33 7.75 -8.68
N PRO A 47 0.26 8.94 -8.73
CA PRO A 47 -0.02 9.91 -9.79
C PRO A 47 0.15 9.36 -11.22
N GLU A 48 1.15 8.49 -11.43
CA GLU A 48 1.50 7.99 -12.77
C GLU A 48 1.01 6.57 -13.05
N LYS A 49 0.99 5.72 -12.02
CA LYS A 49 0.83 4.26 -12.17
C LYS A 49 0.01 3.65 -11.04
N LYS A 50 -0.47 2.43 -11.25
CA LYS A 50 -1.12 1.63 -10.21
C LYS A 50 -0.30 0.39 -9.93
N TYR A 51 -0.18 0.04 -8.65
CA TYR A 51 0.58 -1.11 -8.18
C TYR A 51 -0.31 -2.03 -7.34
N VAL A 52 0.06 -3.31 -7.28
CA VAL A 52 -0.58 -4.28 -6.39
C VAL A 52 0.41 -4.68 -5.32
N LEU A 53 0.04 -4.51 -4.06
CA LEU A 53 0.81 -4.94 -2.89
C LEU A 53 0.23 -6.26 -2.37
N ARG A 54 1.08 -7.29 -2.27
CA ARG A 54 0.79 -8.62 -1.71
C ARG A 54 1.87 -9.03 -0.73
#